data_AF-A0A2N0NYS4-F1
#
_entry.id   AF-A0A2N0NYS4-F1
#
_cell.length_a   1.000
_cell.length_b   1.000
_cell.length_c   1.000
_cell.angle_alpha   90.00
_cell.angle_beta   90.00
_cell.angle_gamma   90.00
#
_symmetry.space_group_name_H-M   'P 1'
#
loop_
_entity.id
_entity.type
_entity.pdbx_description
1 polymer ?
#
loop_
_entity_poly.entity_id
_entity_poly.type
_entity_poly.pdbx_seq_one_letter_code
_entity_poly.pdbx_strand_id
1 'polypeptide(L)'
;MDYNTESSFRSLGPSRSQNESQSYGNCSECKQKRTAVAWCKNCDIAILKENFCSWTSGNSIIDKFIRDTQLSANENIDHLEWIEFDQFDLVENINKRGAFSSIYSAVWMEGPRWNLDEEAEVWNRNGPIKVVLKRLDNSQNMSQEFINQVST
;
A
#
# COMPACT_ATOMS: atom_id res chain seq x y z
N MET A 1 35.60 9.60 -32.31
CA MET A 1 35.82 8.38 -31.50
C MET A 1 34.96 8.54 -30.28
N ASP A 2 33.74 8.04 -30.44
CA ASP A 2 32.64 8.17 -29.51
C ASP A 2 32.77 7.10 -28.42
N TYR A 3 32.51 7.48 -27.18
CA TYR A 3 32.21 6.50 -26.12
C TYR A 3 30.81 6.76 -25.61
N ASN A 4 29.87 6.11 -26.30
CA ASN A 4 28.59 5.70 -25.75
C ASN A 4 28.85 4.77 -24.56
N THR A 5 28.15 4.97 -23.45
CA THR A 5 27.99 3.92 -22.44
C THR A 5 26.50 3.78 -22.17
N GLU A 6 25.84 3.02 -23.03
CA GLU A 6 24.57 2.37 -22.71
C GLU A 6 24.89 1.20 -21.76
N SER A 7 24.66 1.36 -20.46
CA SER A 7 24.57 0.22 -19.56
C SER A 7 23.17 -0.38 -19.69
N SER A 8 23.08 -1.44 -20.50
CA SER A 8 21.92 -2.32 -20.54
C SER A 8 21.70 -2.96 -19.16
N PHE A 9 20.69 -2.51 -18.42
CA PHE A 9 20.18 -3.24 -17.29
C PHE A 9 19.45 -4.48 -17.82
N ARG A 10 20.16 -5.62 -17.84
CA ARG A 10 19.52 -6.93 -18.01
C ARG A 10 18.74 -7.22 -16.74
N SER A 11 17.44 -6.98 -16.77
CA SER A 11 16.50 -7.53 -15.80
C SER A 11 16.52 -9.06 -15.92
N LEU A 12 17.28 -9.71 -15.05
CA LEU A 12 17.06 -11.12 -14.70
C LEU A 12 15.79 -11.18 -13.86
N GLY A 13 14.63 -11.06 -14.51
CA GLY A 13 13.38 -11.46 -13.91
C GLY A 13 13.39 -12.99 -13.77
N PRO A 14 12.93 -13.56 -12.64
CA PRO A 14 12.75 -15.00 -12.57
C PRO A 14 11.73 -15.41 -13.62
N SER A 15 12.15 -16.31 -14.52
CA SER A 15 11.30 -17.00 -15.46
C SER A 15 10.23 -17.76 -14.69
N ARG A 16 9.02 -17.21 -14.60
CA ARG A 16 7.90 -17.83 -13.88
C ARG A 16 7.29 -18.92 -14.73
N SER A 17 7.92 -20.09 -14.73
CA SER A 17 7.31 -21.33 -15.18
C SER A 17 6.71 -22.07 -13.99
N GLN A 18 5.43 -22.44 -14.15
CA GLN A 18 4.67 -23.47 -13.45
C GLN A 18 4.05 -23.12 -12.09
N ASN A 19 2.73 -22.87 -12.12
CA ASN A 19 1.71 -23.79 -11.64
C ASN A 19 2.14 -24.76 -10.51
N GLU A 20 2.33 -24.24 -9.30
CA GLU A 20 2.19 -24.99 -8.06
C GLU A 20 1.09 -24.30 -7.26
N SER A 21 0.02 -25.02 -6.92
CA SER A 21 -0.99 -24.53 -5.98
C SER A 21 -0.34 -24.45 -4.61
N GLN A 22 0.40 -23.38 -4.34
CA GLN A 22 0.99 -23.11 -3.04
C GLN A 22 -0.18 -23.02 -2.05
N SER A 23 -0.36 -24.08 -1.26
CA SER A 23 -1.50 -24.21 -0.37
C SER A 23 -1.18 -23.44 0.91
N TYR A 24 -1.65 -22.20 1.01
CA TYR A 24 -1.51 -21.32 2.18
C TYR A 24 -2.35 -21.75 3.40
N GLY A 25 -2.85 -22.99 3.39
CA GLY A 25 -3.76 -23.53 4.40
C GLY A 25 -5.18 -22.98 4.29
N ASN A 26 -5.98 -23.32 5.30
CA ASN A 26 -7.36 -22.84 5.43
C ASN A 26 -7.40 -21.70 6.45
N CYS A 27 -8.30 -20.75 6.24
CA CYS A 27 -8.61 -19.69 7.19
C CYS A 27 -9.17 -20.29 8.49
N SER A 28 -8.64 -19.83 9.64
CA SER A 28 -9.11 -20.18 10.98
C SER A 28 -10.58 -19.83 11.18
N GLU A 29 -11.04 -18.70 10.65
CA GLU A 29 -12.42 -18.21 10.79
C GLU A 29 -13.41 -18.92 9.86
N CYS A 30 -13.26 -18.76 8.54
CA CYS A 30 -14.28 -19.24 7.57
C CYS A 30 -14.01 -20.63 6.98
N LYS A 31 -12.89 -21.27 7.33
CA LYS A 31 -12.44 -22.60 6.84
C LYS A 31 -12.20 -22.71 5.32
N GLN A 32 -12.34 -21.61 4.57
CA GLN A 32 -11.99 -21.55 3.15
C GLN A 32 -10.47 -21.50 2.95
N LYS A 33 -9.99 -21.90 1.78
CA LYS A 33 -8.57 -21.80 1.42
C LYS A 33 -8.11 -20.34 1.42
N ARG A 34 -6.96 -20.09 2.04
CA ARG A 34 -6.27 -18.78 1.96
C ARG A 34 -5.68 -18.58 0.56
N THR A 35 -5.60 -17.33 0.11
CA THR A 35 -5.00 -16.99 -1.19
C THR A 35 -3.55 -16.53 -1.09
N ALA A 36 -3.09 -16.17 0.11
CA ALA A 36 -1.71 -15.90 0.44
C ALA A 36 -1.43 -16.20 1.94
N VAL A 37 -0.18 -16.09 2.36
CA VAL A 37 0.24 -16.25 3.77
C VAL A 37 -0.55 -15.26 4.63
N ALA A 38 -1.25 -15.80 5.64
CA ALA A 38 -2.16 -15.07 6.53
C ALA A 38 -3.13 -14.09 5.84
N TRP A 39 -3.58 -14.45 4.64
CA TRP A 39 -4.60 -13.69 3.94
C TRP A 39 -5.73 -14.60 3.47
N CYS A 40 -6.89 -14.39 4.06
CA CYS A 40 -8.16 -14.92 3.60
C CYS A 40 -8.95 -13.81 2.91
N LYS A 41 -8.97 -13.86 1.57
CA LYS A 41 -9.69 -12.90 0.74
C LYS A 41 -11.10 -12.57 1.22
N ASN A 42 -11.87 -13.52 1.74
CA ASN A 42 -13.22 -13.24 2.23
C ASN A 42 -13.25 -12.54 3.59
N CYS A 43 -12.48 -13.03 4.57
CA CYS A 43 -12.47 -12.49 5.92
C CYS A 43 -11.75 -11.14 5.99
N ASP A 44 -10.57 -11.02 5.39
CA ASP A 44 -9.79 -9.78 5.45
C ASP A 44 -10.48 -8.64 4.68
N ILE A 45 -11.07 -8.92 3.52
CA ILE A 45 -11.88 -7.92 2.81
C ILE A 45 -13.13 -7.53 3.61
N ALA A 46 -13.75 -8.45 4.36
CA ALA A 46 -14.88 -8.12 5.22
C ALA A 46 -14.46 -7.14 6.33
N ILE A 47 -13.32 -7.39 6.98
CA ILE A 47 -12.75 -6.48 7.99
C ILE A 47 -12.42 -5.11 7.38
N LEU A 48 -11.81 -5.07 6.19
CA LEU A 48 -11.54 -3.82 5.50
C LEU A 48 -12.83 -3.02 5.23
N LYS A 49 -13.90 -3.70 4.80
CA LYS A 49 -15.21 -3.07 4.55
C LYS A 49 -15.83 -2.44 5.79
N GLU A 50 -15.63 -3.00 6.98
CA GLU A 50 -16.12 -2.42 8.23
C GLU A 50 -15.52 -1.04 8.49
N ASN A 51 -14.26 -0.83 8.09
CA ASN A 51 -13.57 0.44 8.23
C ASN A 51 -13.88 1.47 7.13
N PHE A 52 -14.58 1.09 6.06
CA PHE A 52 -14.90 2.02 4.96
C PHE A 52 -15.83 3.16 5.39
N CYS A 53 -16.56 2.98 6.49
CA CYS A 53 -17.43 4.01 7.05
C CYS A 53 -16.71 4.91 8.06
N SER A 54 -15.58 4.46 8.64
CA SER A 54 -14.83 5.23 9.65
C SER A 54 -13.80 6.15 9.03
N TRP A 55 -13.27 5.82 7.84
CA TRP A 55 -12.22 6.59 7.18
C TRP A 55 -12.77 7.42 6.02
N THR A 56 -12.39 8.70 5.97
CA THR A 56 -12.62 9.54 4.79
C THR A 56 -11.53 10.60 4.66
N SER A 57 -11.08 10.83 3.43
CA SER A 57 -10.16 11.92 3.10
C SER A 57 -10.89 13.26 2.86
N GLY A 58 -12.22 13.26 2.92
CA GLY A 58 -13.07 14.33 2.40
C GLY A 58 -13.18 14.35 0.87
N ASN A 59 -12.44 13.49 0.16
CA ASN A 59 -12.52 13.34 -1.30
C ASN A 59 -13.04 11.93 -1.67
N SER A 60 -14.24 11.88 -2.22
CA SER A 60 -14.90 10.61 -2.59
C SER A 60 -14.20 9.83 -3.69
N ILE A 61 -13.43 10.49 -4.57
CA ILE A 61 -12.65 9.85 -5.63
C ILE A 61 -11.46 9.11 -5.02
N ILE A 62 -10.72 9.75 -4.10
CA ILE A 62 -9.60 9.12 -3.38
C ILE A 62 -10.11 7.97 -2.51
N ASP A 63 -11.18 8.20 -1.76
CA ASP A 63 -11.79 7.18 -0.90
C ASP A 63 -12.28 5.98 -1.73
N LYS A 64 -12.83 6.22 -2.93
CA LYS A 64 -13.18 5.14 -3.86
C LYS A 64 -11.94 4.40 -4.37
N PHE A 65 -10.90 5.10 -4.78
CA PHE A 65 -9.67 4.48 -5.27
C PHE A 65 -9.03 3.56 -4.23
N ILE A 66 -8.90 4.02 -2.98
CA ILE A 66 -8.35 3.22 -1.88
C ILE A 66 -9.19 1.95 -1.67
N ARG A 67 -10.53 2.10 -1.59
CA ARG A 67 -11.44 0.96 -1.45
C ARG A 67 -11.32 -0.02 -2.61
N ASP A 68 -11.22 0.46 -3.84
CA ASP A 68 -11.09 -0.40 -5.02
C ASP A 68 -9.81 -1.24 -4.94
N THR A 69 -8.67 -0.66 -4.52
CA THR A 69 -7.43 -1.44 -4.31
C THR A 69 -7.60 -2.51 -3.24
N GLN A 70 -8.20 -2.17 -2.10
CA GLN A 70 -8.46 -3.07 -0.97
C GLN A 70 -9.41 -4.21 -1.32
N LEU A 71 -10.45 -3.95 -2.12
CA LEU A 71 -11.40 -4.97 -2.59
C LEU A 71 -10.80 -5.92 -3.63
N SER A 72 -9.80 -5.44 -4.39
CA SER A 72 -9.12 -6.23 -5.42
C SER A 72 -7.94 -7.05 -4.91
N ALA A 73 -7.50 -6.82 -3.66
CA ALA A 73 -6.31 -7.43 -3.08
C ALA A 73 -6.36 -8.97 -3.10
N ASN A 74 -5.24 -9.60 -3.47
CA ASN A 74 -5.09 -11.06 -3.42
C ASN A 74 -4.15 -11.52 -2.30
N GLU A 75 -3.39 -10.59 -1.72
CA GLU A 75 -2.53 -10.75 -0.55
C GLU A 75 -2.54 -9.49 0.33
N ASN A 76 -1.89 -9.57 1.49
CA ASN A 76 -1.95 -8.57 2.54
C ASN A 76 -1.14 -7.28 2.24
N ILE A 77 -0.25 -7.31 1.25
CA ILE A 77 0.58 -6.16 0.81
C ILE A 77 0.16 -5.60 -0.57
N ASP A 78 -0.89 -6.17 -1.18
CA ASP A 78 -1.34 -5.86 -2.54
C ASP A 78 -2.25 -4.62 -2.65
N HIS A 79 -2.48 -3.92 -1.54
CA HIS A 79 -3.42 -2.81 -1.47
C HIS A 79 -2.87 -1.64 -0.70
N LEU A 80 -3.50 -0.48 -0.90
CA LEU A 80 -3.18 0.72 -0.14
C LEU A 80 -3.67 0.58 1.30
N GLU A 81 -2.73 0.72 2.24
CA GLU A 81 -3.03 0.80 3.66
C GLU A 81 -3.50 2.22 4.00
N TRP A 82 -4.61 2.33 4.72
CA TRP A 82 -5.04 3.60 5.31
C TRP A 82 -4.27 3.83 6.61
N ILE A 83 -3.59 4.97 6.71
CA ILE A 83 -2.77 5.35 7.87
C ILE A 83 -3.29 6.68 8.39
N GLU A 84 -3.70 6.71 9.65
CA GLU A 84 -4.13 7.94 10.31
C GLU A 84 -2.96 8.92 10.45
N PHE A 85 -3.24 10.21 10.25
CA PHE A 85 -2.19 11.23 10.18
C PHE A 85 -1.45 11.41 11.52
N ASP A 86 -2.08 11.05 12.64
CA ASP A 86 -1.51 11.10 13.98
C ASP A 86 -0.42 10.03 14.23
N GLN A 87 -0.22 9.07 13.32
CA GLN A 87 0.90 8.12 13.37
C GLN A 87 2.22 8.70 12.85
N PHE A 88 2.20 9.94 12.35
CA PHE A 88 3.38 10.63 11.83
C PHE A 88 3.85 11.74 12.78
N ASP A 89 5.09 11.61 13.23
CA ASP A 89 5.78 12.60 14.05
C ASP A 89 6.79 13.41 13.23
N LEU A 90 7.24 14.54 13.79
CA LEU A 90 8.27 15.40 13.20
C LEU A 90 7.98 15.76 11.73
N VAL A 91 6.73 16.10 11.44
CA VAL A 91 6.29 16.44 10.08
C VAL A 91 6.85 17.82 9.70
N GLU A 92 7.74 17.84 8.72
CA GLU A 92 8.44 19.03 8.27
C GLU A 92 8.27 19.23 6.76
N ASN A 93 7.93 20.45 6.34
CA ASN A 93 7.92 20.80 4.91
C ASN A 93 9.37 20.95 4.44
N ILE A 94 9.77 20.18 3.42
CA ILE A 94 11.14 20.21 2.91
C ILE A 94 11.35 21.22 1.76
N ASN A 95 10.40 22.15 1.58
CA ASN A 95 10.37 23.19 0.54
C ASN A 95 10.56 22.65 -0.89
N LYS A 96 10.15 21.39 -1.12
CA LYS A 96 10.12 20.78 -2.45
C LYS A 96 8.68 20.64 -2.92
N ARG A 97 8.47 20.86 -4.22
CA ARG A 97 7.16 20.83 -4.86
C ARG A 97 7.23 19.93 -6.10
N GLY A 98 6.25 19.05 -6.23
CA GLY A 98 5.91 18.38 -7.49
C GLY A 98 4.83 19.17 -8.23
N ALA A 99 4.50 18.78 -9.46
CA ALA A 99 3.53 19.51 -10.30
C ALA A 99 2.21 19.85 -9.59
N PHE A 100 1.72 18.95 -8.73
CA PHE A 100 0.45 19.08 -7.99
C PHE A 100 0.60 18.70 -6.52
N SER A 101 1.78 18.86 -5.93
CA SER A 101 2.02 18.37 -4.57
C SER A 101 3.11 19.12 -3.83
N SER A 102 2.91 19.29 -2.54
CA SER A 102 3.94 19.72 -1.59
C SER A 102 4.57 18.50 -0.91
N ILE A 103 5.89 18.51 -0.73
CA ILE A 103 6.64 17.38 -0.16
C ILE A 103 7.04 17.68 1.28
N TYR A 104 6.83 16.70 2.15
CA TYR A 104 7.18 16.74 3.57
C TYR A 104 8.05 15.54 3.91
N SER A 105 8.85 15.66 4.96
CA SER A 105 9.43 14.51 5.67
C SER A 105 8.69 14.29 6.97
N ALA A 106 8.63 13.05 7.42
CA ALA A 106 8.07 12.69 8.73
C ALA A 106 8.77 11.44 9.27
N VAL A 107 8.51 11.13 10.53
CA VAL A 107 8.78 9.82 11.13
C VAL A 107 7.45 9.08 11.25
N TRP A 108 7.31 7.96 10.56
CA TRP A 108 6.18 7.06 10.78
C TRP A 108 6.50 6.17 11.98
N MET A 109 5.79 6.38 13.09
CA MET A 109 6.13 5.78 14.38
C MET A 109 5.93 4.27 14.39
N GLU A 110 4.81 3.80 13.83
CA GLU A 110 4.52 2.39 13.69
C GLU A 110 5.31 1.76 12.55
N GLY A 111 5.53 2.49 11.46
CA GLY A 111 6.23 1.98 10.28
C GLY A 111 5.43 0.95 9.47
N PRO A 112 5.98 0.46 8.35
CA PRO A 112 5.31 -0.53 7.52
C PRO A 112 5.25 -1.89 8.20
N ARG A 113 4.25 -2.69 7.83
CA ARG A 113 4.21 -4.12 8.15
C ARG A 113 5.45 -4.81 7.59
N TRP A 114 6.07 -5.67 8.40
CA TRP A 114 7.34 -6.31 8.05
C TRP A 114 7.24 -7.83 8.05
N ASN A 115 6.91 -8.43 9.18
CA ASN A 115 6.77 -9.87 9.33
C ASN A 115 5.52 -10.22 10.13
N LEU A 116 4.89 -11.30 9.73
CA LEU A 116 3.81 -11.90 10.48
C LEU A 116 4.39 -12.79 11.59
N ASP A 117 3.87 -12.61 12.80
CA ASP A 117 3.94 -13.65 13.83
C ASP A 117 2.77 -14.62 13.61
N GLU A 118 3.08 -15.83 13.11
CA GLU A 118 2.07 -16.85 12.80
C GLU A 118 1.40 -17.43 14.05
N GLU A 119 2.06 -17.40 15.20
CA GLU A 119 1.52 -17.92 16.46
C GLU A 119 0.57 -16.92 17.11
N ALA A 120 0.94 -15.64 17.12
CA ALA A 120 0.10 -14.57 17.63
C ALA A 120 -0.97 -14.10 16.63
N GLU A 121 -0.84 -14.46 15.34
CA GLU A 121 -1.62 -13.91 14.22
C GLU A 121 -1.55 -12.37 14.14
N VAL A 122 -0.40 -11.78 14.49
CA VAL A 122 -0.19 -10.32 14.50
C VAL A 122 0.93 -9.93 13.53
N TRP A 123 0.73 -8.84 12.79
CA TRP A 123 1.77 -8.22 11.99
C TRP A 123 2.68 -7.35 12.85
N ASN A 124 3.95 -7.70 12.89
CA ASN A 124 4.98 -6.82 13.41
C ASN A 124 5.23 -5.68 12.41
N ARG A 125 5.46 -4.49 12.94
CA ARG A 125 5.82 -3.32 12.14
C ARG A 125 7.23 -2.86 12.44
N ASN A 126 7.87 -2.29 11.42
CA ASN A 126 9.28 -1.88 11.48
C ASN A 126 9.41 -0.36 11.60
N GLY A 127 8.81 0.18 12.66
CA GLY A 127 8.93 1.58 13.05
C GLY A 127 9.83 1.78 14.26
N PRO A 128 10.24 3.02 14.55
CA PRO A 128 9.99 4.24 13.79
C PRO A 128 10.87 4.35 12.53
N ILE A 129 10.32 4.86 11.43
CA ILE A 129 11.07 5.03 10.16
C ILE A 129 10.85 6.42 9.56
N LYS A 130 11.92 7.01 9.01
CA LYS A 130 11.84 8.26 8.25
C LYS A 130 11.18 8.02 6.89
N VAL A 131 10.12 8.77 6.61
CA VAL A 131 9.33 8.68 5.38
C VAL A 131 9.23 10.02 4.67
N VAL A 132 8.82 9.97 3.40
CA VAL A 132 8.44 11.13 2.61
C VAL A 132 6.92 11.14 2.47
N LEU A 133 6.28 12.24 2.85
CA LEU A 133 4.85 12.45 2.64
C LEU A 133 4.65 13.39 1.45
N LYS A 134 3.88 12.93 0.45
CA LYS A 134 3.49 13.75 -0.70
C LYS A 134 2.06 14.23 -0.50
N ARG A 135 1.91 15.48 -0.07
CA ARG A 135 0.60 16.12 0.09
C ARG A 135 0.11 16.61 -1.27
N LEU A 136 -1.08 16.18 -1.66
CA LEU A 136 -1.73 16.62 -2.89
C LEU A 136 -2.30 18.03 -2.70
N ASP A 137 -1.84 18.98 -3.51
CA ASP A 137 -2.33 20.35 -3.48
C ASP A 137 -3.74 20.39 -4.06
N ASN A 138 -4.66 21.17 -3.45
CA ASN A 138 -6.07 21.25 -3.86
C ASN A 138 -6.79 19.90 -3.92
N SER A 139 -6.46 18.97 -3.01
CA SER A 139 -7.00 17.61 -3.02
C SER A 139 -8.52 17.53 -3.01
N GLN A 140 -9.23 18.55 -2.54
CA GLN A 140 -10.70 18.59 -2.53
C GLN A 140 -11.32 18.80 -3.93
N ASN A 141 -10.55 19.34 -4.89
CA ASN A 141 -11.01 19.63 -6.26
C ASN A 141 -10.35 18.71 -7.31
N MET A 142 -9.92 17.53 -6.90
CA MET A 142 -9.12 16.63 -7.73
C MET A 142 -9.96 16.00 -8.87
N SER A 143 -9.42 15.98 -10.08
CA SER A 143 -10.05 15.37 -11.25
C SER A 143 -9.66 13.90 -11.41
N GLN A 144 -10.45 13.14 -12.16
CA GLN A 144 -10.20 11.73 -12.50
C GLN A 144 -8.84 11.52 -13.21
N GLU A 145 -8.35 12.53 -13.93
CA GLU A 145 -7.06 12.48 -14.63
C GLU A 145 -5.88 12.28 -13.67
N PHE A 146 -5.98 12.78 -12.43
CA PHE A 146 -4.92 12.60 -11.44
C PHE A 146 -4.82 11.15 -10.96
N ILE A 147 -5.96 10.49 -10.73
CA ILE A 147 -5.99 9.08 -10.33
C ILE A 147 -5.33 8.21 -11.40
N ASN A 148 -5.58 8.49 -12.68
CA ASN A 148 -4.97 7.73 -13.78
C ASN A 148 -3.43 7.76 -13.76
N GLN A 149 -2.81 8.85 -13.27
CA GLN A 149 -1.35 8.95 -13.14
C GLN A 149 -0.79 8.10 -11.98
N VAL A 150 -1.58 7.86 -10.94
CA VAL A 150 -1.17 7.05 -9.77
C VAL A 150 -1.43 5.56 -10.00
N SER A 151 -2.36 5.23 -10.91
CA SER A 151 -2.71 3.86 -11.28
C SER A 151 -1.78 3.21 -12.33
N THR A 152 -0.72 3.90 -12.77
CA THR A 152 0.24 3.40 -13.79
C THR A 152 1.54 2.96 -13.12
#